data_AF-A0A2V9H3Z0-F1
#
_entry.id   AF-A0A2V9H3Z0-F1
#
_cell.length_a   1.000
_cell.length_b   1.000
_cell.length_c   1.000
_cell.angle_alpha   90.00
_cell.angle_beta   90.00
_cell.angle_gamma   90.00
#
_symmetry.space_group_name_H-M   'P 1'
#
loop_
_entity.id
_entity.type
_entity.pdbx_description
1 polymer ?
#
loop_
_entity_poly.entity_id
_entity_poly.type
_entity_poly.pdbx_seq_one_letter_code
_entity_poly.pdbx_strand_id
1 'polypeptide(L)'
;MKQVSSTPEQALDSTLVTSKEGRAWQSHLSQGLAHVMMRFAEDGDRPPWPVVVSFTDKLTRELIGKQPNSAQTTAMRECIVEVMRRTGTSNAGLASRLRQTLIGIGIDSSKTLLVVRDFIAVREAVQGPDDSPVRPTPRVNPR
;
A
#
# COMPACT_ATOMS: atom_id res chain seq x y z
N MET A 1 -24.00 21.30 4.19
CA MET A 1 -23.58 20.12 3.41
C MET A 1 -22.70 19.27 4.32
N LYS A 2 -23.18 18.09 4.74
CA LYS A 2 -22.45 17.19 5.64
C LYS A 2 -21.24 16.61 4.91
N GLN A 3 -20.04 16.89 5.40
CA GLN A 3 -18.84 16.16 4.98
C GLN A 3 -19.05 14.69 5.34
N VAL A 4 -19.21 13.84 4.32
CA VAL A 4 -19.09 12.40 4.46
C VAL A 4 -17.61 12.17 4.72
N SER A 5 -17.26 11.94 5.98
CA SER A 5 -15.94 11.42 6.35
C SER A 5 -15.80 10.04 5.75
N SER A 6 -15.35 9.97 4.49
CA SER A 6 -15.00 8.73 3.82
C SER A 6 -13.93 8.05 4.65
N THR A 7 -14.19 6.81 5.05
CA THR A 7 -13.17 6.01 5.74
C THR A 7 -11.94 5.89 4.84
N PRO A 8 -10.72 5.76 5.39
CA PRO A 8 -9.50 5.65 4.58
C PRO A 8 -9.59 4.47 3.60
N GLU A 9 -10.34 3.43 3.97
CA GLU A 9 -10.80 2.34 3.10
C GLU A 9 -11.55 2.81 1.84
N GLN A 10 -12.56 3.67 1.96
CA GLN A 10 -13.36 4.17 0.85
C GLN A 10 -12.58 5.14 -0.05
N ALA A 11 -11.68 5.92 0.55
CA ALA A 11 -10.79 6.82 -0.20
C ALA A 11 -9.78 6.01 -1.04
N LEU A 12 -9.32 4.87 -0.52
CA LEU A 12 -8.44 3.96 -1.24
C LEU A 12 -9.15 3.35 -2.46
N ASP A 13 -10.35 2.79 -2.28
CA ASP A 13 -11.14 2.23 -3.40
C ASP A 13 -11.39 3.28 -4.49
N SER A 14 -11.77 4.50 -4.07
CA SER A 14 -12.04 5.60 -5.00
C SER A 14 -10.79 5.94 -5.80
N THR A 15 -9.62 6.04 -5.15
CA THR A 15 -8.35 6.36 -5.83
C THR A 15 -7.93 5.26 -6.80
N LEU A 16 -8.13 4.00 -6.43
CA LEU A 16 -7.84 2.84 -7.29
C LEU A 16 -8.77 2.78 -8.51
N VAL A 17 -10.04 3.17 -8.36
CA VAL A 17 -11.00 3.25 -9.48
C VAL A 17 -10.71 4.45 -10.38
N THR A 18 -10.39 5.63 -9.82
CA THR A 18 -10.09 6.85 -10.59
C THR A 18 -8.75 6.77 -11.33
N SER A 19 -7.84 5.87 -10.95
CA SER A 19 -6.61 5.56 -11.71
C SER A 19 -6.85 5.08 -13.16
N LYS A 20 -8.10 4.82 -13.54
CA LYS A 20 -8.51 4.55 -14.92
C LYS A 20 -8.46 5.81 -15.80
N GLU A 21 -8.54 7.01 -15.24
CA GLU A 21 -8.69 8.28 -15.95
C GLU A 21 -7.35 8.96 -16.28
N GLY A 22 -6.67 8.48 -17.33
CA GLY A 22 -5.65 9.24 -18.09
C GLY A 22 -4.35 9.68 -17.36
N ARG A 23 -3.29 9.93 -18.15
CA ARG A 23 -1.96 10.33 -17.61
C ARG A 23 -1.96 11.69 -16.89
N ALA A 24 -2.89 12.59 -17.25
CA ALA A 24 -2.90 13.95 -16.72
C ALA A 24 -3.20 14.03 -15.20
N TRP A 25 -3.79 12.97 -14.62
CA TRP A 25 -4.18 12.93 -13.21
C TRP A 25 -3.24 12.05 -12.35
N GLN A 26 -2.22 11.46 -12.95
CA GLN A 26 -1.34 10.49 -12.29
C GLN A 26 -0.63 11.07 -11.06
N SER A 27 -0.11 12.30 -11.14
CA SER A 27 0.57 12.96 -10.01
C SER A 27 -0.40 13.29 -8.86
N HIS A 28 -1.64 13.65 -9.17
CA HIS A 28 -2.67 13.88 -8.16
C HIS A 28 -3.13 12.57 -7.51
N LEU A 29 -3.26 11.49 -8.30
CA LEU A 29 -3.70 10.19 -7.82
C LEU A 29 -2.64 9.47 -6.98
N SER A 30 -1.37 9.56 -7.37
CA SER A 30 -0.25 9.05 -6.56
C SER A 30 -0.13 9.77 -5.23
N GLN A 31 -0.21 11.12 -5.22
CA GLN A 31 -0.22 11.90 -3.98
C GLN A 31 -1.45 11.61 -3.11
N GLY A 32 -2.63 11.50 -3.71
CA GLY A 32 -3.86 11.12 -3.01
C GLY A 32 -3.73 9.74 -2.36
N LEU A 33 -3.21 8.76 -3.09
CA LEU A 33 -2.95 7.41 -2.58
C LEU A 33 -1.93 7.43 -1.44
N ALA A 34 -0.85 8.20 -1.57
CA ALA A 34 0.15 8.33 -0.52
C ALA A 34 -0.44 8.92 0.76
N HIS A 35 -1.28 9.95 0.65
CA HIS A 35 -1.98 10.53 1.80
C HIS A 35 -2.91 9.52 2.48
N VAL A 36 -3.65 8.73 1.69
CA VAL A 36 -4.52 7.68 2.21
C VAL A 36 -3.71 6.60 2.92
N MET A 37 -2.59 6.16 2.34
CA MET A 37 -1.68 5.21 2.97
C MET A 37 -1.20 5.71 4.33
N MET A 38 -0.74 6.96 4.41
CA MET A 38 -0.25 7.56 5.66
C MET A 38 -1.28 7.68 6.77
N ARG A 39 -2.59 7.61 6.45
CA ARG A 39 -3.68 7.57 7.44
C ARG A 39 -3.87 6.19 8.06
N PHE A 40 -3.32 5.13 7.46
CA PHE A 40 -3.38 3.78 8.03
C PHE A 40 -2.24 3.48 9.01
N ALA A 41 -1.15 4.23 8.95
CA ALA A 41 -0.05 4.12 9.91
C ALA A 41 -0.35 4.93 11.18
N GLU A 42 -0.05 4.34 12.34
CA GLU A 42 -0.06 5.04 13.63
C GLU A 42 1.08 6.08 13.67
N ASP A 43 0.91 7.20 14.37
CA ASP A 43 1.85 8.32 14.33
C ASP A 43 3.29 7.95 14.77
N GLY A 44 3.46 6.92 15.59
CA GLY A 44 4.78 6.42 16.03
C GLY A 44 5.49 5.50 15.03
N ASP A 45 4.76 4.96 14.04
CA ASP A 45 5.23 3.94 13.09
C ASP A 45 5.04 4.38 11.63
N ARG A 46 4.88 5.68 11.42
CA ARG A 46 4.64 6.27 10.12
C ARG A 46 5.92 6.21 9.27
N PRO A 47 5.87 5.60 8.08
CA PRO A 47 7.03 5.49 7.22
C PRO A 47 7.39 6.88 6.65
N PRO A 48 8.65 7.09 6.22
CA PRO A 48 9.05 8.33 5.59
C PRO A 48 8.21 8.60 4.34
N TRP A 49 7.65 9.81 4.25
CA TRP A 49 6.81 10.23 3.12
C TRP A 49 7.42 9.94 1.73
N PRO A 50 8.73 10.17 1.48
CA PRO A 50 9.33 9.89 0.17
C PRO A 50 9.23 8.41 -0.25
N VAL A 51 9.28 7.48 0.71
CA VAL A 51 9.18 6.04 0.45
C VAL A 51 7.77 5.68 -0.03
N VAL A 52 6.75 6.23 0.63
CA VAL A 52 5.34 6.04 0.26
C VAL A 52 5.03 6.66 -1.10
N VAL A 53 5.56 7.86 -1.38
CA VAL A 53 5.38 8.52 -2.69
C VAL A 53 6.03 7.72 -3.83
N SER A 54 7.25 7.20 -3.63
CA SER A 54 7.92 6.38 -4.65
C SER A 54 7.11 5.13 -5.01
N PHE A 55 6.58 4.44 -4.00
CA PHE A 55 5.71 3.29 -4.20
C PHE A 55 4.43 3.66 -4.96
N THR A 56 3.74 4.71 -4.53
CA THR A 56 2.44 5.11 -5.11
C THR A 56 2.55 5.68 -6.51
N ASP A 57 3.64 6.39 -6.86
CA ASP A 57 3.90 6.83 -8.25
C ASP A 57 4.07 5.63 -9.18
N LYS A 58 4.86 4.63 -8.77
CA LYS A 58 5.08 3.42 -9.57
C LYS A 58 3.80 2.61 -9.71
N LEU A 59 3.09 2.37 -8.62
CA LEU A 59 1.85 1.61 -8.66
C LEU A 59 0.82 2.27 -9.57
N THR A 60 0.57 3.58 -9.40
CA THR A 60 -0.40 4.31 -10.24
C THR A 60 0.03 4.33 -11.71
N ARG A 61 1.33 4.50 -12.00
CA ARG A 61 1.86 4.43 -13.37
C ARG A 61 1.52 3.11 -14.06
N GLU A 62 1.71 1.99 -13.35
CA GLU A 62 1.50 0.66 -13.91
C GLU A 62 0.03 0.27 -14.01
N LEU A 63 -0.85 0.91 -13.22
CA LEU A 63 -2.30 0.71 -13.28
C LEU A 63 -2.98 1.53 -14.39
N ILE A 64 -2.31 2.54 -14.97
CA ILE A 64 -2.88 3.32 -16.07
C ILE A 64 -3.21 2.40 -17.26
N GLY A 65 -4.46 2.48 -17.72
CA GLY A 65 -4.95 1.66 -18.83
C GLY A 65 -5.19 0.19 -18.47
N LYS A 66 -5.05 -0.20 -17.20
CA LYS A 66 -5.42 -1.53 -16.69
C LYS A 66 -6.84 -1.53 -16.15
N GLN A 67 -7.48 -2.70 -16.16
CA GLN A 67 -8.82 -2.89 -15.63
C GLN A 67 -8.81 -4.02 -14.59
N PRO A 68 -8.35 -3.73 -13.35
CA PRO A 68 -8.46 -4.70 -12.28
C PRO A 68 -9.94 -5.03 -12.02
N ASN A 69 -10.25 -6.32 -11.87
CA ASN A 69 -11.57 -6.75 -11.43
C ASN A 69 -11.75 -6.50 -9.92
N SER A 70 -12.96 -6.75 -9.41
CA SER A 70 -13.29 -6.54 -7.99
C SER A 70 -12.34 -7.31 -7.05
N ALA A 71 -12.09 -8.60 -7.32
CA ALA A 71 -11.22 -9.42 -6.50
C ALA A 71 -9.77 -8.91 -6.48
N GLN A 72 -9.26 -8.45 -7.62
CA GLN A 72 -7.92 -7.87 -7.74
C GLN A 72 -7.80 -6.52 -7.01
N THR A 73 -8.85 -5.69 -7.09
CA THR A 73 -8.91 -4.41 -6.38
C THR A 73 -8.93 -4.64 -4.87
N THR A 74 -9.74 -5.60 -4.40
CA THR A 74 -9.78 -6.00 -2.98
C THR A 74 -8.44 -6.55 -2.50
N ALA A 75 -7.83 -7.47 -3.24
CA ALA A 75 -6.54 -8.06 -2.87
C ALA A 75 -5.42 -7.00 -2.78
N MET A 76 -5.38 -6.05 -3.71
CA MET A 76 -4.42 -4.95 -3.68
C MET A 76 -4.67 -4.02 -2.48
N ARG A 77 -5.93 -3.69 -2.20
CA ARG A 77 -6.30 -2.90 -1.02
C ARG A 77 -5.89 -3.58 0.28
N GLU A 78 -6.15 -4.88 0.43
CA GLU A 78 -5.72 -5.64 1.60
C GLU A 78 -4.20 -5.59 1.77
N CYS A 79 -3.44 -5.79 0.68
CA CYS A 79 -1.98 -5.68 0.73
C CYS A 79 -1.51 -4.30 1.20
N ILE A 80 -2.15 -3.22 0.71
CA ILE A 80 -1.82 -1.83 1.09
C ILE A 80 -2.19 -1.56 2.57
N VAL A 81 -3.32 -2.06 3.04
CA VAL A 81 -3.71 -1.89 4.44
C VAL A 81 -2.77 -2.68 5.35
N GLU A 82 -2.45 -3.92 4.99
CA GLU A 82 -1.53 -4.77 5.73
C GLU A 82 -0.10 -4.22 5.72
N VAL A 83 0.36 -3.56 4.66
CA VAL A 83 1.71 -2.98 4.64
C VAL A 83 1.85 -1.81 5.60
N MET A 84 0.80 -0.99 5.70
CA MET A 84 0.77 0.20 6.54
C MET A 84 0.46 -0.09 8.01
N ARG A 85 -0.16 -1.24 8.31
CA ARG A 85 -0.43 -1.69 9.67
C ARG A 85 0.62 -2.70 10.11
N ARG A 86 1.04 -2.68 11.37
CA ARG A 86 1.88 -3.74 11.94
C ARG A 86 1.09 -5.04 12.14
N THR A 87 0.90 -5.77 11.05
CA THR A 87 0.25 -7.10 11.04
C THR A 87 1.28 -8.21 11.17
N GLY A 88 0.83 -9.42 11.54
CA GLY A 88 1.69 -10.60 11.66
C GLY A 88 2.12 -11.24 10.32
N THR A 89 1.78 -10.63 9.19
CA THR A 89 2.16 -11.15 7.85
C THR A 89 3.62 -10.81 7.55
N SER A 90 4.40 -11.79 7.10
CA SER A 90 5.79 -11.58 6.68
C SER A 90 5.89 -10.73 5.41
N ASN A 91 7.02 -10.04 5.25
CA ASN A 91 7.31 -9.23 4.05
C ASN A 91 7.28 -10.12 2.81
N ALA A 92 7.85 -11.33 2.88
CA ALA A 92 7.81 -12.29 1.79
C ALA A 92 6.37 -12.70 1.40
N GLY A 93 5.49 -12.90 2.40
CA GLY A 93 4.08 -13.24 2.16
C GLY A 93 3.33 -12.12 1.45
N LEU A 94 3.47 -10.88 1.94
CA LEU A 94 2.85 -9.70 1.32
C LEU A 94 3.39 -9.43 -0.09
N ALA A 95 4.71 -9.55 -0.29
CA ALA A 95 5.33 -9.39 -1.61
C ALA A 95 4.79 -10.40 -2.63
N SER A 96 4.65 -11.66 -2.23
CA SER A 96 4.12 -12.71 -3.09
C SER A 96 2.66 -12.43 -3.49
N ARG A 97 1.82 -12.05 -2.52
CA ARG A 97 0.40 -11.74 -2.75
C ARG A 97 0.21 -10.53 -3.67
N LEU A 98 0.98 -9.46 -3.46
CA LEU A 98 0.95 -8.28 -4.32
C LEU A 98 1.45 -8.64 -5.73
N ARG A 99 2.55 -9.37 -5.84
CA ARG A 99 3.10 -9.82 -7.14
C ARG A 99 2.07 -10.60 -7.95
N GLN A 100 1.41 -11.58 -7.34
CA GLN A 100 0.37 -12.38 -7.99
C GLN A 100 -0.81 -11.51 -8.45
N THR A 101 -1.20 -10.55 -7.63
CA THR A 101 -2.28 -9.61 -7.96
C THR A 101 -1.92 -8.74 -9.17
N LEU A 102 -0.72 -8.14 -9.18
CA LEU A 102 -0.26 -7.28 -10.28
C LEU A 102 -0.09 -8.05 -11.60
N ILE A 103 0.43 -9.28 -11.54
CA ILE A 103 0.51 -10.17 -12.71
C ILE A 103 -0.90 -10.51 -13.21
N GLY A 104 -1.83 -10.81 -12.30
CA GLY A 104 -3.23 -11.08 -12.66
C GLY A 104 -3.93 -9.89 -13.32
N ILE A 105 -3.53 -8.66 -13.01
CA ILE A 105 -4.00 -7.42 -13.65
C ILE A 105 -3.38 -7.24 -15.05
N GLY A 106 -2.34 -8.02 -15.39
CA GLY A 106 -1.62 -7.95 -16.65
C GLY A 106 -0.50 -6.91 -16.66
N ILE A 107 0.11 -6.62 -15.52
CA ILE A 107 1.34 -5.81 -15.42
C ILE A 107 2.54 -6.72 -15.73
N ASP A 108 3.45 -6.23 -16.57
CA ASP A 108 4.65 -6.98 -16.97
C ASP A 108 5.48 -7.43 -15.75
N SER A 109 6.10 -8.60 -15.83
CA SER A 109 6.87 -9.18 -14.72
C SER A 109 7.99 -8.26 -14.24
N SER A 110 8.72 -7.60 -15.15
CA SER A 110 9.80 -6.67 -14.80
C SER A 110 9.29 -5.45 -14.02
N LYS A 111 8.15 -4.89 -14.43
CA LYS A 111 7.52 -3.74 -13.77
C LYS A 111 6.89 -4.13 -12.43
N THR A 112 6.29 -5.31 -12.37
CA THR A 112 5.77 -5.91 -11.14
C THR A 112 6.88 -6.01 -10.08
N LEU A 113 8.07 -6.47 -10.46
CA LEU A 113 9.20 -6.56 -9.52
C LEU A 113 9.60 -5.19 -8.96
N LEU A 114 9.55 -4.13 -9.77
CA LEU A 114 9.86 -2.76 -9.32
C LEU A 114 8.81 -2.23 -8.34
N VAL A 115 7.53 -2.49 -8.58
CA VAL A 115 6.44 -2.10 -7.66
C VAL A 115 6.55 -2.88 -6.35
N VAL A 116 6.80 -4.19 -6.41
CA VAL A 116 6.93 -5.05 -5.22
C VAL A 116 8.15 -4.67 -4.39
N ARG A 117 9.28 -4.33 -5.01
CA ARG A 117 10.48 -3.85 -4.29
C ARG A 117 10.17 -2.59 -3.46
N ASP A 118 9.51 -1.61 -4.06
CA ASP A 118 9.16 -0.37 -3.36
C ASP A 118 8.08 -0.59 -2.30
N PHE A 119 7.17 -1.53 -2.52
CA PHE A 119 6.21 -1.97 -1.52
C PHE A 119 6.89 -2.56 -0.27
N ILE A 120 7.94 -3.39 -0.46
CA ILE A 120 8.73 -3.91 0.67
C ILE A 120 9.48 -2.81 1.40
N ALA A 121 10.02 -1.81 0.68
CA ALA A 121 10.66 -0.67 1.32
C ALA A 121 9.68 0.11 2.22
N VAL A 122 8.40 0.25 1.82
CA VAL A 122 7.35 0.81 2.70
C VAL A 122 7.17 -0.06 3.94
N ARG A 123 7.08 -1.38 3.77
CA ARG A 123 6.90 -2.33 4.88
C ARG A 123 8.05 -2.26 5.89
N GLU A 124 9.28 -2.28 5.41
CA GLU A 124 10.48 -2.22 6.24
C GLU A 124 10.56 -0.89 7.00
N ALA A 125 10.07 0.20 6.41
CA ALA A 125 9.98 1.47 7.10
C ALA A 125 8.91 1.51 8.22
N VAL A 126 7.87 0.68 8.14
CA VAL A 126 6.81 0.56 9.17
C VAL A 126 7.20 -0.43 10.27
N GLN A 127 7.63 -1.63 9.88
CA GLN A 127 7.81 -2.76 10.80
C GLN A 127 9.28 -3.17 11.03
N GLY A 128 10.20 -2.70 10.19
CA GLY A 128 11.56 -3.23 10.12
C GLY A 128 11.65 -4.47 9.21
N PRO A 129 12.87 -4.99 8.99
CA PRO A 129 13.07 -6.21 8.20
C PRO A 129 12.48 -7.43 8.91
N ASP A 130 12.09 -8.45 8.12
CA ASP A 130 11.49 -9.71 8.61
C ASP A 130 12.38 -10.41 9.67
N ASP A 131 13.71 -10.27 9.59
CA ASP A 131 14.68 -10.86 10.51
C ASP A 131 14.84 -10.07 11.84
N SER A 132 14.08 -8.99 12.02
CA SER A 132 14.12 -8.22 13.29
C SER A 132 13.36 -8.98 14.36
N PRO A 133 13.92 -9.20 15.57
CA PRO A 133 13.15 -9.73 16.67
C PRO A 133 11.96 -8.80 16.92
N VAL A 134 10.75 -9.35 16.79
CA VAL A 134 9.49 -8.65 17.09
C VAL A 134 9.68 -7.96 18.44
N ARG A 135 9.63 -6.61 18.46
CA ARG A 135 9.87 -5.82 19.66
C ARG A 135 8.99 -6.39 20.78
N PRO A 136 9.57 -6.88 21.90
CA PRO A 136 8.76 -7.44 22.97
C PRO A 136 7.84 -6.35 23.49
N THR A 137 6.54 -6.61 23.53
CA THR A 137 5.58 -5.81 24.29
C THR A 137 6.14 -5.68 25.72
N PRO A 138 6.23 -4.46 26.28
CA PRO A 138 6.68 -4.32 27.66
C PRO A 138 5.76 -5.14 28.55
N ARG A 139 6.31 -6.16 29.21
CA ARG A 139 5.61 -6.86 30.30
C ARG A 139 5.30 -5.81 31.37
N VAL A 140 4.07 -5.34 31.41
CA VAL A 140 3.55 -4.56 32.53
C VAL A 140 3.56 -5.49 33.72
N ASN A 141 4.48 -5.23 34.66
CA ASN A 141 4.61 -6.00 35.89
C ASN A 141 3.51 -5.53 36.84
N PRO A 142 2.55 -6.37 37.26
CA PRO A 142 1.63 -5.98 38.33
C PRO A 142 2.43 -5.99 39.64
N ARG A 143 2.38 -4.87 40.37
CA ARG A 143 2.80 -4.82 41.79
C ARG A 143 1.76 -5.49 42.66
#